data_AF-A0A015W268-F1
#
_entry.id   AF-A0A015W268-F1
#
_cell.length_a   1.000
_cell.length_b   1.000
_cell.length_c   1.000
_cell.angle_alpha   90.00
_cell.angle_beta   90.00
_cell.angle_gamma   90.00
#
_symmetry.space_group_name_H-M   'P 1'
#
loop_
_entity.id
_entity.type
_entity.pdbx_description
1 polymer ?
#
loop_
_entity_poly.entity_id
_entity_poly.type
_entity_poly.pdbx_seq_one_letter_code
_entity_poly.pdbx_strand_id
1 'polypeptide(L)'
;MLNGKHKVRIAVSHNLATRYIPTNIIIDAENEFKNGKVVKRPDKDILNARLKKIYDMYYERCMKIEYANTLTCTQLIKYCIFAESR
;
A
#
# COMPACT_ATOMS: atom_id res chain seq x y z
N MET A 1 1.57 -13.71 16.55
CA MET A 1 0.89 -14.02 15.26
C MET A 1 1.29 -15.44 14.91
N LEU A 2 0.37 -16.40 14.94
CA LEU A 2 0.70 -17.84 15.01
C LEU A 2 0.57 -18.59 13.65
N ASN A 3 0.24 -17.90 12.54
CA ASN A 3 -0.26 -18.55 11.33
C ASN A 3 0.52 -18.28 10.02
N GLY A 4 1.77 -17.79 10.08
CA GLY A 4 2.64 -17.61 8.89
C GLY A 4 2.18 -16.60 7.82
N LYS A 5 0.93 -16.15 7.83
CA LYS A 5 0.40 -15.25 6.79
C LYS A 5 0.64 -13.79 7.14
N HIS A 6 1.32 -13.07 6.24
CA HIS A 6 1.61 -11.64 6.36
C HIS A 6 0.87 -10.87 5.27
N LYS A 7 0.11 -9.84 5.68
CA LYS A 7 -0.56 -8.94 4.74
C LYS A 7 0.41 -7.84 4.30
N VAL A 8 0.63 -7.73 3.00
CA VAL A 8 1.42 -6.63 2.41
C VAL A 8 0.60 -5.34 2.50
N ARG A 9 1.24 -4.25 2.90
CA ARG A 9 0.63 -2.92 3.04
C ARG A 9 1.48 -1.88 2.32
N ILE A 10 0.82 -0.85 1.79
CA ILE A 10 1.51 0.32 1.25
C ILE A 10 1.71 1.31 2.40
N ALA A 11 2.96 1.70 2.62
CA ALA A 11 3.29 2.73 3.61
C ALA A 11 3.05 4.12 2.99
N VAL A 12 2.38 4.98 3.73
CA VAL A 12 2.21 6.40 3.41
C VAL A 12 2.85 7.19 4.53
N SER A 13 3.88 7.95 4.20
CA SER A 13 4.64 8.76 5.16
C SER A 13 4.40 10.23 4.88
N HIS A 14 3.95 10.98 5.88
CA HIS A 14 3.71 12.41 5.78
C HIS A 14 3.85 13.07 7.15
N ASN A 15 4.52 14.22 7.24
CA ASN A 15 4.73 14.99 8.47
C ASN A 15 5.21 14.10 9.64
N LEU A 16 6.29 13.34 9.42
CA LEU A 16 6.92 12.43 10.39
C LEU A 16 6.03 11.28 10.89
N ALA A 17 4.83 11.12 10.34
CA ALA A 17 3.94 10.01 10.64
C ALA A 17 3.88 9.03 9.47
N THR A 18 3.89 7.74 9.79
CA THR A 18 3.63 6.67 8.82
C THR A 18 2.29 6.03 9.13
N ARG A 19 1.53 5.77 8.08
CA ARG A 19 0.29 4.99 8.13
C ARG A 19 0.30 3.99 6.98
N TYR A 20 -0.60 3.02 7.04
CA TYR A 20 -0.58 1.88 6.13
C TYR A 20 -1.93 1.68 5.46
N ILE A 21 -1.90 1.52 4.14
CA ILE A 21 -3.06 1.11 3.36
C ILE A 21 -2.97 -0.41 3.16
N PRO A 22 -3.96 -1.20 3.64
CA PRO A 22 -3.95 -2.64 3.47
C PRO A 22 -4.17 -3.02 2.00
N THR A 23 -3.44 -4.02 1.52
CA THR A 23 -3.72 -4.66 0.23
C THR A 23 -4.40 -6.01 0.45
N ASN A 24 -4.89 -6.61 -0.64
CA ASN A 24 -5.36 -8.00 -0.65
C ASN A 24 -4.23 -9.02 -0.88
N ILE A 25 -2.97 -8.57 -0.97
CA ILE A 25 -1.81 -9.43 -1.16
C ILE A 25 -1.38 -10.00 0.20
N ILE A 26 -1.29 -11.33 0.27
CA ILE A 26 -0.88 -12.09 1.45
C ILE A 26 0.28 -12.99 1.04
N ILE A 27 1.35 -12.97 1.83
CA ILE A 27 2.52 -13.85 1.71
C ILE A 27 2.54 -14.81 2.90
N ASP A 28 3.22 -15.96 2.76
CA ASP A 28 3.25 -17.02 3.77
C ASP A 28 4.54 -17.01 4.61
N ALA A 29 5.51 -16.15 4.25
CA ALA A 29 6.67 -15.84 5.07
C ALA A 29 7.23 -14.45 4.75
N GLU A 30 7.88 -13.81 5.71
CA GLU A 30 8.50 -12.48 5.51
C GLU A 30 9.59 -12.49 4.42
N ASN A 31 10.30 -13.61 4.25
CA ASN A 31 11.35 -13.74 3.24
C ASN A 31 10.83 -13.86 1.78
N GLU A 32 9.50 -13.96 1.61
CA GLU A 32 8.81 -13.87 0.33
C GLU A 32 8.54 -12.43 -0.10
N PHE A 33 8.93 -11.43 0.70
CA PHE A 33 8.81 -10.03 0.33
C PHE A 33 10.12 -9.29 0.56
N LYS A 34 10.67 -8.71 -0.51
CA LYS A 34 11.95 -8.00 -0.48
C LYS A 34 11.90 -6.79 -1.40
N ASN A 35 12.35 -5.64 -0.91
CA ASN A 35 12.44 -4.40 -1.67
C ASN A 35 11.12 -4.02 -2.38
N GLY A 36 10.00 -4.15 -1.66
CA GLY A 36 8.68 -3.78 -2.18
C GLY A 36 8.06 -4.78 -3.17
N LYS A 37 8.66 -5.97 -3.35
CA LYS A 37 8.20 -6.99 -4.29
C LYS A 37 8.07 -8.36 -3.63
N VAL A 38 7.08 -9.12 -4.08
CA VAL A 38 6.97 -10.54 -3.78
C VAL A 38 8.07 -11.30 -4.52
N VAL A 39 8.76 -12.19 -3.82
CA VAL A 39 9.85 -13.03 -4.28
C VAL A 39 9.63 -14.47 -3.82
N LYS A 40 10.35 -15.43 -4.42
CA LYS A 40 10.36 -16.85 -4.00
C LYS A 40 9.01 -17.58 -4.05
N ARG A 41 8.02 -17.04 -4.76
CA ARG A 41 6.75 -17.70 -5.04
C ARG A 41 6.57 -18.00 -6.53
N PRO A 42 5.87 -19.08 -6.90
CA PRO A 42 5.55 -19.38 -8.31
C PRO A 42 4.69 -18.30 -8.98
N ASP A 43 3.79 -17.65 -8.23
CA ASP A 43 2.84 -16.63 -8.71
C ASP A 43 3.33 -15.19 -8.51
N LYS A 44 4.62 -14.99 -8.18
CA LYS A 44 5.20 -13.69 -7.82
C LYS A 44 4.94 -12.59 -8.86
N ASP A 45 4.96 -12.92 -10.16
CA ASP A 45 4.84 -11.93 -11.23
C ASP A 45 3.42 -11.37 -11.31
N ILE A 46 2.42 -12.24 -11.13
CA ILE A 46 1.00 -11.86 -11.04
C ILE A 46 0.77 -11.00 -9.79
N LEU A 47 1.33 -11.40 -8.65
CA LEU A 47 1.20 -10.65 -7.40
C LEU A 47 1.86 -9.27 -7.50
N ASN A 48 3.05 -9.19 -8.09
CA ASN A 48 3.77 -7.92 -8.27
C ASN A 48 3.05 -7.00 -9.26
N ALA A 49 2.46 -7.53 -10.34
CA ALA A 49 1.64 -6.74 -11.26
C ALA A 49 0.41 -6.16 -10.56
N ARG A 50 -0.28 -6.96 -9.74
CA ARG A 50 -1.42 -6.50 -8.91
C ARG A 50 -0.97 -5.46 -7.89
N LEU A 51 0.13 -5.70 -7.18
CA LEU A 51 0.67 -4.77 -6.20
C LEU A 51 1.03 -3.42 -6.84
N LYS A 52 1.67 -3.44 -8.02
CA LYS A 52 1.99 -2.24 -8.78
C LYS A 52 0.73 -1.46 -9.17
N LYS A 53 -0.31 -2.14 -9.66
CA LYS A 53 -1.59 -1.51 -9.99
C LYS A 53 -2.24 -0.84 -8.78
N ILE A 54 -2.23 -1.48 -7.61
CA ILE A 54 -2.75 -0.91 -6.36
C ILE A 54 -1.92 0.30 -5.94
N TYR A 55 -0.59 0.19 -6.00
CA TYR A 55 0.32 1.28 -5.69
C TYR A 55 0.09 2.49 -6.58
N ASP A 56 0.06 2.30 -7.90
CA ASP A 56 -0.13 3.37 -8.87
C ASP A 56 -1.46 4.08 -8.67
N MET A 57 -2.54 3.32 -8.42
CA MET A 57 -3.85 3.89 -8.11
C MET A 57 -3.81 4.83 -6.91
N TYR A 58 -3.22 4.41 -5.79
CA TYR A 58 -3.13 5.27 -4.60
C TYR A 58 -2.16 6.43 -4.79
N TYR A 59 -1.04 6.20 -5.49
CA TYR A 59 -0.08 7.25 -5.82
C TYR A 59 -0.75 8.37 -6.61
N GLU A 60 -1.43 8.05 -7.71
CA GLU A 60 -2.16 9.01 -8.54
C GLU A 60 -3.24 9.77 -7.75
N ARG A 61 -3.98 9.07 -6.88
CA ARG A 61 -4.98 9.72 -6.01
C ARG A 61 -4.33 10.72 -5.05
N CYS A 62 -3.23 10.33 -4.42
CA CYS A 62 -2.55 11.21 -3.48
C CYS A 62 -1.89 12.42 -4.19
N MET A 63 -1.38 12.25 -5.40
CA MET A 63 -0.81 13.35 -6.20
C MET A 63 -1.84 14.39 -6.65
N LYS A 64 -3.13 14.00 -6.76
CA LYS A 64 -4.23 14.93 -7.08
C LYS A 64 -4.70 15.79 -5.91
N ILE A 65 -4.14 15.61 -4.71
CA ILE A 65 -4.51 16.40 -3.53
C ILE A 65 -3.67 17.68 -3.51
N GLU A 66 -4.20 18.78 -4.05
CA GLU A 66 -3.49 20.05 -4.19
C GLU A 66 -2.97 20.63 -2.86
N TYR A 67 -3.72 20.44 -1.77
CA TYR A 67 -3.38 20.93 -0.44
C TYR A 67 -2.82 19.83 0.48
N ALA A 68 -2.18 18.80 -0.07
CA ALA A 68 -1.65 17.66 0.69
C ALA A 68 -0.79 18.08 1.90
N ASN A 69 0.01 19.15 1.76
CA ASN A 69 0.92 19.63 2.81
C ASN A 69 0.21 20.19 4.06
N THR A 70 -1.06 20.59 3.94
CA THR A 70 -1.83 21.09 5.09
C THR A 70 -2.54 19.97 5.83
N LEU A 71 -2.49 18.74 5.31
CA LEU A 71 -3.16 17.59 5.87
C LEU A 71 -2.25 16.83 6.85
N THR A 72 -2.88 16.19 7.83
CA THR A 72 -2.21 15.12 8.58
C THR A 72 -2.10 13.86 7.71
N CYS A 73 -1.13 12.99 8.00
CA CYS A 73 -1.01 11.69 7.34
C CYS A 73 -2.32 10.87 7.39
N THR A 74 -3.09 11.00 8.48
CA THR A 74 -4.38 10.33 8.63
C THR A 74 -5.45 10.90 7.69
N GLN A 75 -5.50 12.23 7.54
CA GLN A 75 -6.41 12.86 6.57
C GLN A 75 -6.02 12.50 5.14
N LEU A 76 -4.73 12.54 4.81
CA LEU A 76 -4.23 12.18 3.47
C LEU A 76 -4.64 10.76 3.09
N ILE A 77 -4.49 9.78 3.99
CA ILE A 77 -5.00 8.42 3.75
C ILE A 77 -6.51 8.39 3.54
N LYS A 78 -7.29 9.13 4.34
CA LYS A 78 -8.75 9.18 4.16
C LYS A 78 -9.08 9.66 2.75
N TYR A 79 -8.45 10.73 2.26
CA TYR A 79 -8.67 11.20 0.90
C TYR A 79 -8.23 10.18 -0.16
N CYS A 80 -7.06 9.54 -0.01
CA CYS A 80 -6.60 8.55 -0.99
C CYS A 80 -7.48 7.27 -1.02
N ILE A 81 -8.08 6.89 0.11
CA ILE A 81 -8.99 5.73 0.19
C ILE A 81 -10.42 6.06 -0.28
N PHE A 82 -10.99 7.18 0.16
CA PHE A 82 -12.42 7.50 -0.02
C PHE A 82 -12.76 8.33 -1.26
N ALA A 83 -11.81 8.58 -2.17
CA ALA A 83 -12.02 9.36 -3.39
C ALA A 83 -13.06 8.79 -4.38
N GLU A 84 -13.66 7.62 -4.12
CA GLU A 84 -14.62 6.93 -5.01
C GLU A 84 -16.09 6.96 -4.54
N SER A 85 -16.47 7.80 -3.57
CA SER A 85 -17.87 7.89 -3.10
C SER A 85 -18.61 9.17 -3.52
N ARG A 86 -18.31 9.73 -4.70
CA ARG A 86 -19.12 10.80 -5.30
C ARG A 86 -19.35 10.54 -6.78
#